data_AF-A0A7S1LU46-F1
#
_entry.id   AF-A0A7S1LU46-F1
#
_cell.length_a   1.000
_cell.length_b   1.000
_cell.length_c   1.000
_cell.angle_alpha   90.00
_cell.angle_beta   90.00
_cell.angle_gamma   90.00
#
_symmetry.space_group_name_H-M   'P 1'
#
loop_
_entity.id
_entity.type
_entity.pdbx_description
1 polymer ?
#
loop_
_entity_poly.entity_id
_entity_poly.type
_entity_poly.pdbx_seq_one_letter_code
_entity_poly.pdbx_strand_id
1 'polypeptide(L)'
;DFQSTLSDQRETQKLLHKAMAVLKKVYAQKEVVSAAPGLVQEGSEQEPPPPPPGFDEYGKGRAAGGVLALIDQIIRDAASMEKQVIDDEQTAQKDYEAFVQDTNNSIQSKQQGIVHKNSAKSQAEQELIAAEDDIRAATAELATLVNTQDAIRLDCDFIVKNFDLRQEARDQEIEALEQAKAVLSGMNLEA
;
A
#
# COMPACT_ATOMS: atom_id res chain seq x y z
N ASP A 1 -2.14 29.41 -2.17
CA ASP A 1 -2.73 30.52 -2.93
C ASP A 1 -4.16 30.31 -3.45
N PHE A 2 -4.85 29.20 -3.18
CA PHE A 2 -6.27 29.03 -3.53
C PHE A 2 -7.17 30.17 -3.02
N GLN A 3 -7.09 30.49 -1.72
CA GLN A 3 -7.88 31.55 -1.10
C GLN A 3 -7.57 32.94 -1.69
N SER A 4 -6.30 33.21 -2.03
CA SER A 4 -5.90 34.46 -2.67
C SER A 4 -6.48 34.55 -4.07
N THR A 5 -6.27 33.53 -4.91
CA THR A 5 -6.78 33.50 -6.29
C THR A 5 -8.30 33.61 -6.33
N LEU A 6 -9.00 32.89 -5.45
CA LEU A 6 -10.46 32.96 -5.36
C LEU A 6 -10.96 34.33 -4.91
N SER A 7 -10.28 34.96 -3.95
CA SER A 7 -10.56 36.34 -3.54
C SER A 7 -10.32 37.32 -4.69
N ASP A 8 -9.18 37.21 -5.39
CA ASP A 8 -8.79 38.10 -6.49
C ASP A 8 -9.76 38.00 -7.67
N GLN A 9 -10.21 36.79 -8.03
CA GLN A 9 -11.21 36.61 -9.09
C GLN A 9 -12.56 37.19 -8.71
N ARG A 10 -12.99 37.04 -7.44
CA ARG A 10 -14.25 37.63 -6.95
C ARG A 10 -14.20 39.15 -6.94
N GLU A 11 -13.09 39.74 -6.48
CA GLU A 11 -12.92 41.19 -6.48
C GLU A 11 -12.83 41.75 -7.90
N THR A 12 -12.16 41.03 -8.81
CA THR A 12 -12.09 41.38 -10.24
C THR A 12 -13.47 41.39 -10.89
N GLN A 13 -14.27 40.34 -10.69
CA GLN A 13 -15.65 40.29 -11.18
C GLN A 13 -16.49 41.46 -10.63
N LYS A 14 -16.42 41.74 -9.32
CA LYS A 14 -17.13 42.86 -8.69
C LYS A 14 -16.73 44.21 -9.29
N LEU A 15 -15.43 44.43 -9.49
CA LEU A 15 -14.91 45.69 -10.05
C LEU A 15 -15.35 45.87 -11.52
N LEU A 16 -15.22 44.82 -12.33
CA LEU A 16 -15.59 44.86 -13.75
C LEU A 16 -17.10 45.01 -13.95
N HIS A 17 -17.94 44.40 -13.11
CA HIS A 17 -19.39 44.64 -13.13
C HIS A 17 -19.74 46.09 -12.85
N LYS A 18 -19.08 46.73 -11.87
CA LYS A 18 -19.26 48.16 -11.59
C LYS A 18 -18.83 49.03 -12.77
N ALA A 19 -17.67 48.72 -13.38
CA ALA A 19 -17.17 49.43 -14.56
C ALA A 19 -18.13 49.28 -15.76
N MET A 20 -18.63 48.07 -16.02
CA MET A 20 -19.61 47.80 -17.07
C MET A 20 -20.91 48.59 -16.85
N ALA A 21 -21.40 48.71 -15.61
CA ALA A 21 -22.60 49.47 -15.30
C ALA A 21 -22.44 50.98 -15.57
N VAL A 22 -21.27 51.56 -15.27
CA VAL A 22 -20.97 52.97 -15.57
C VAL A 22 -20.84 53.19 -17.07
N LEU A 23 -20.07 52.34 -17.76
CA LEU A 23 -19.85 52.46 -19.20
C LEU A 23 -21.16 52.31 -20.00
N LYS A 24 -22.01 51.35 -19.63
CA LYS A 24 -23.34 51.19 -20.25
C LYS A 24 -24.20 52.45 -20.11
N LYS A 25 -24.20 53.12 -18.95
CA LYS A 25 -24.92 54.38 -18.75
C LYS A 25 -24.38 55.51 -19.65
N VAL A 26 -23.06 55.65 -19.74
CA VAL A 26 -22.41 56.69 -20.56
C VAL A 26 -22.70 56.50 -22.06
N TYR A 27 -22.69 55.25 -22.54
CA TYR A 27 -22.95 54.95 -23.94
C TYR A 27 -24.46 54.96 -24.29
N ALA A 28 -25.33 54.50 -23.38
CA ALA A 28 -26.78 54.60 -23.56
C ALA A 28 -27.29 56.05 -23.54
N GLN A 29 -26.71 56.90 -22.68
CA GLN A 29 -27.05 58.33 -22.63
C GLN A 29 -26.68 59.05 -23.93
N LYS A 30 -25.73 58.55 -24.71
CA LYS A 30 -25.28 59.15 -25.98
C LYS A 30 -26.11 58.77 -27.20
N GLU A 31 -26.64 57.54 -27.27
CA GLU A 31 -27.57 57.15 -28.35
C GLU A 31 -28.85 58.00 -28.32
N VAL A 32 -29.27 58.47 -27.15
CA VAL A 32 -30.42 59.38 -27.00
C VAL A 32 -30.11 60.80 -27.51
N VAL A 33 -28.86 61.26 -27.51
CA VAL A 33 -28.48 62.61 -27.99
C VAL A 33 -28.28 62.64 -29.51
N SER A 34 -28.03 61.50 -30.16
CA SER A 34 -27.95 61.40 -31.63
C SER A 34 -29.30 61.28 -32.34
N ALA A 35 -30.42 61.29 -31.60
CA ALA A 35 -31.78 61.09 -32.12
C ALA A 35 -32.69 62.35 -32.02
N ALA A 36 -32.11 63.56 -31.89
CA ALA A 36 -32.87 64.82 -31.94
C ALA A 36 -32.65 65.55 -33.29
N PRO A 37 -33.71 66.11 -33.91
CA PRO A 37 -33.69 66.57 -35.30
C PRO A 37 -32.88 67.84 -35.48
N GLY A 38 -32.28 67.96 -36.68
CA GLY A 38 -31.34 69.01 -37.05
C GLY A 38 -31.90 70.43 -36.99
N LEU A 39 -30.98 71.38 -36.80
CA LEU A 39 -31.18 72.79 -37.05
C LEU A 39 -30.30 73.19 -38.23
N VAL A 40 -30.94 73.26 -39.39
CA VAL A 40 -30.45 73.95 -40.58
C VAL A 40 -30.32 75.43 -40.23
N GLN A 41 -29.15 76.03 -40.45
CA GLN A 41 -29.05 77.48 -40.55
C GLN A 41 -28.33 77.86 -41.84
N GLU A 42 -29.07 78.67 -42.59
CA GLU A 42 -28.86 79.13 -43.96
C GLU A 42 -27.70 80.13 -44.07
N GLY A 43 -27.10 80.18 -45.26
CA GLY A 43 -25.78 80.77 -45.51
C GLY A 43 -25.70 82.29 -45.56
N SER A 44 -24.46 82.78 -45.42
CA SER A 44 -23.97 83.99 -46.06
C SER A 44 -22.45 83.87 -46.28
N GLU A 45 -22.04 84.06 -47.53
CA GLU A 45 -20.72 83.80 -48.12
C GLU A 45 -19.58 84.65 -47.54
N GLN A 46 -18.45 84.01 -47.18
CA GLN A 46 -17.10 84.43 -47.59
C GLN A 46 -16.06 83.35 -47.21
N GLU A 47 -15.39 82.78 -48.21
CA GLU A 47 -14.40 81.69 -48.09
C GLU A 47 -13.03 82.18 -47.58
N PRO A 48 -12.45 81.56 -46.55
CA PRO A 48 -11.01 81.35 -46.41
C PRO A 48 -10.63 79.92 -46.83
N PRO A 49 -9.42 79.68 -47.35
CA PRO A 49 -8.99 78.39 -47.89
C PRO A 49 -9.08 77.25 -46.85
N PRO A 50 -9.40 76.01 -47.27
CA PRO A 50 -9.66 74.91 -46.36
C PRO A 50 -8.39 74.55 -45.57
N PRO A 51 -8.45 74.48 -44.22
CA PRO A 51 -7.37 73.88 -43.45
C PRO A 51 -7.17 72.41 -43.90
N PRO A 52 -5.91 71.92 -43.93
CA PRO A 52 -5.62 70.53 -44.30
C PRO A 52 -6.43 69.57 -43.43
N PRO A 53 -6.85 68.39 -43.94
CA PRO A 53 -7.63 67.42 -43.19
C PRO A 53 -6.84 67.00 -41.95
N GLY A 54 -7.15 67.65 -40.82
CA GLY A 54 -6.75 67.20 -39.51
C GLY A 54 -7.39 65.84 -39.25
N PHE A 55 -6.75 65.04 -38.41
CA PHE A 55 -7.32 63.78 -37.94
C PHE A 55 -8.78 63.97 -37.55
N ASP A 56 -9.65 63.10 -38.06
CA ASP A 56 -11.04 62.97 -37.58
C ASP A 56 -11.00 63.06 -36.05
N GLU A 57 -11.78 63.98 -35.49
CA GLU A 57 -11.97 64.12 -34.06
C GLU A 57 -12.27 62.73 -33.50
N TYR A 58 -11.45 62.25 -32.55
CA TYR A 58 -11.56 60.89 -31.99
C TYR A 58 -12.98 60.66 -31.49
N GLY A 59 -13.81 60.06 -32.35
CA GLY A 59 -15.23 59.90 -32.13
C GLY A 59 -15.41 59.03 -30.90
N LYS A 60 -15.75 59.66 -29.77
CA LYS A 60 -16.04 59.06 -28.46
C LYS A 60 -17.28 58.15 -28.52
N GLY A 61 -17.24 57.12 -29.35
CA GLY A 61 -18.35 56.21 -29.68
C GLY A 61 -18.02 55.10 -30.67
N ARG A 62 -16.99 55.23 -31.54
CA ARG A 62 -16.67 54.20 -32.57
C ARG A 62 -16.18 52.86 -31.99
N ALA A 63 -15.64 52.84 -30.77
CA ALA A 63 -15.08 51.66 -30.11
C ALA A 63 -15.92 51.12 -28.93
N ALA A 64 -17.09 51.69 -28.67
CA ALA A 64 -17.89 51.40 -27.46
C ALA A 64 -18.32 49.92 -27.35
N GLY A 65 -18.76 49.33 -28.46
CA GLY A 65 -19.22 47.93 -28.51
C GLY A 65 -18.10 46.92 -28.26
N GLY A 66 -16.91 47.16 -28.80
CA GLY A 66 -15.75 46.26 -28.63
C GLY A 66 -15.21 46.25 -27.20
N VAL A 67 -15.14 47.42 -26.54
CA VAL A 67 -14.68 47.52 -25.15
C VAL A 67 -15.68 46.90 -24.17
N LEU A 68 -16.99 47.09 -24.39
CA LEU A 68 -18.02 46.45 -23.57
C LEU A 68 -18.03 44.92 -23.74
N ALA A 69 -17.85 44.42 -24.96
CA ALA A 69 -17.72 42.99 -25.22
C ALA A 69 -16.48 42.38 -24.56
N LEU A 70 -15.34 43.07 -24.62
CA LEU A 70 -14.11 42.65 -23.96
C LEU A 70 -14.27 42.58 -22.43
N ILE A 71 -14.92 43.57 -21.81
CA ILE A 71 -15.19 43.57 -20.37
C ILE A 71 -16.15 42.43 -19.97
N ASP A 72 -17.20 42.18 -20.76
CA ASP A 72 -18.12 41.05 -20.53
C ASP A 72 -17.40 39.70 -20.65
N GLN A 73 -16.49 39.58 -21.63
CA GLN A 73 -15.66 38.39 -21.80
C GLN A 73 -14.74 38.17 -20.58
N ILE A 74 -14.04 39.20 -20.10
CA ILE A 74 -13.15 39.08 -18.93
C ILE A 74 -13.94 38.71 -17.67
N ILE A 75 -15.16 39.22 -17.50
CA ILE A 75 -16.04 38.80 -16.40
C ILE A 75 -16.37 37.32 -16.48
N ARG A 76 -16.72 36.81 -17.68
CA ARG A 76 -17.01 35.39 -17.89
C ARG A 76 -15.78 34.52 -17.65
N ASP A 77 -14.62 34.96 -18.11
CA ASP A 77 -13.35 34.25 -17.92
C ASP A 77 -12.98 34.20 -16.43
N ALA A 78 -13.16 35.29 -15.69
CA ALA A 78 -12.94 35.34 -14.25
C ALA A 78 -13.91 34.45 -13.46
N ALA A 79 -15.18 34.39 -13.86
CA ALA A 79 -16.17 33.48 -13.27
C ALA A 79 -15.87 32.00 -13.58
N SER A 80 -15.42 31.72 -14.80
CA SER A 80 -14.97 30.38 -15.20
C SER A 80 -13.73 29.95 -14.40
N MET A 81 -12.76 30.85 -14.24
CA MET A 81 -11.55 30.58 -13.47
C MET A 81 -11.85 30.36 -11.99
N GLU A 82 -12.77 31.13 -11.39
CA GLU A 82 -13.24 30.88 -10.02
C GLU A 82 -13.78 29.45 -9.88
N LYS A 83 -14.65 29.03 -10.80
CA LYS A 83 -15.22 27.68 -10.79
C LYS A 83 -14.14 26.61 -10.93
N GLN A 84 -13.25 26.76 -11.91
CA GLN A 84 -12.15 25.81 -12.13
C GLN A 84 -11.28 25.66 -10.90
N VAL A 85 -10.88 26.77 -10.30
CA VAL A 85 -10.05 26.78 -9.09
C VAL A 85 -10.74 26.07 -7.93
N ILE A 86 -12.06 26.25 -7.75
CA ILE A 86 -12.86 25.54 -6.74
C ILE A 86 -12.91 24.03 -7.02
N ASP A 87 -13.21 23.65 -8.26
CA ASP A 87 -13.34 22.25 -8.66
C ASP A 87 -11.98 21.52 -8.53
N ASP A 88 -10.89 22.18 -8.91
CA ASP A 88 -9.52 21.67 -8.80
C ASP A 88 -9.12 21.48 -7.33
N GLU A 89 -9.39 22.45 -6.46
CA GLU A 89 -9.09 22.36 -5.02
C GLU A 89 -9.91 21.26 -4.35
N GLN A 90 -11.20 21.13 -4.68
CA GLN A 90 -12.03 20.04 -4.16
C GLN A 90 -11.55 18.67 -4.62
N THR A 91 -11.10 18.56 -5.87
CA THR A 91 -10.54 17.31 -6.41
C THR A 91 -9.24 16.98 -5.70
N ALA A 92 -8.33 17.95 -5.56
CA ALA A 92 -7.07 17.78 -4.85
C ALA A 92 -7.27 17.36 -3.39
N GLN A 93 -8.25 17.95 -2.69
CA GLN A 93 -8.59 17.56 -1.32
C GLN A 93 -9.11 16.12 -1.25
N LYS A 94 -10.02 15.73 -2.14
CA LYS A 94 -10.55 14.35 -2.19
C LYS A 94 -9.46 13.33 -2.49
N ASP A 95 -8.60 13.62 -3.46
CA ASP A 95 -7.50 12.74 -3.84
C ASP A 95 -6.50 12.59 -2.69
N TYR A 96 -6.22 13.68 -1.96
CA TYR A 96 -5.39 13.64 -0.77
C TYR A 96 -6.02 12.80 0.35
N GLU A 97 -7.30 13.02 0.67
CA GLU A 97 -8.02 12.25 1.67
C GLU A 97 -8.05 10.75 1.33
N ALA A 98 -8.34 10.42 0.07
CA ALA A 98 -8.33 9.06 -0.43
C ALA A 98 -6.93 8.43 -0.34
N PHE A 99 -5.89 9.16 -0.74
CA PHE A 99 -4.50 8.71 -0.64
C PHE A 99 -4.07 8.44 0.81
N VAL A 100 -4.42 9.34 1.74
CA VAL A 100 -4.12 9.17 3.16
C VAL A 100 -4.87 7.95 3.72
N GLN A 101 -6.15 7.79 3.37
CA GLN A 101 -6.93 6.64 3.82
C GLN A 101 -6.36 5.32 3.30
N ASP A 102 -6.06 5.23 2.00
CA ASP A 102 -5.47 4.03 1.39
C ASP A 102 -4.09 3.71 1.99
N THR A 103 -3.26 4.73 2.18
CA THR A 103 -1.95 4.59 2.81
C THR A 103 -2.08 4.05 4.23
N ASN A 104 -2.99 4.60 5.04
CA ASN A 104 -3.23 4.13 6.40
C ASN A 104 -3.74 2.68 6.44
N ASN A 105 -4.66 2.32 5.56
CA ASN A 105 -5.15 0.95 5.42
C ASN A 105 -4.03 -0.01 5.03
N SER A 106 -3.19 0.41 4.07
CA SER A 106 -2.02 -0.35 3.61
C SER A 106 -1.00 -0.55 4.73
N ILE A 107 -0.71 0.49 5.51
CA ILE A 107 0.17 0.40 6.69
C ILE A 107 -0.40 -0.58 7.73
N GLN A 108 -1.69 -0.46 8.06
CA GLN A 108 -2.33 -1.34 9.03
C GLN A 108 -2.28 -2.81 8.58
N SER A 109 -2.62 -3.07 7.33
CA SER A 109 -2.57 -4.42 6.74
C SER A 109 -1.15 -4.99 6.74
N LYS A 110 -0.15 -4.18 6.35
CA LYS A 110 1.27 -4.60 6.39
C LYS A 110 1.74 -4.87 7.82
N GLN A 111 1.34 -4.05 8.79
CA GLN A 111 1.70 -4.25 10.20
C GLN A 111 1.11 -5.55 10.75
N GLN A 112 -0.16 -5.84 10.47
CA GLN A 112 -0.76 -7.14 10.79
C GLN A 112 -0.01 -8.29 10.11
N GLY A 113 0.33 -8.12 8.82
CA GLY A 113 1.12 -9.07 8.06
C GLY A 113 2.50 -9.34 8.66
N ILE A 114 3.18 -8.33 9.21
CA ILE A 114 4.46 -8.48 9.93
C ILE A 114 4.26 -9.31 11.20
N VAL A 115 3.25 -9.00 12.01
CA VAL A 115 2.98 -9.73 13.26
C VAL A 115 2.67 -11.20 12.97
N HIS A 116 1.79 -11.49 12.01
CA HIS A 116 1.47 -12.86 11.62
C HIS A 116 2.69 -13.63 11.10
N LYS A 117 3.50 -13.02 10.23
CA LYS A 117 4.70 -13.67 9.69
C LYS A 117 5.74 -13.91 10.78
N ASN A 118 5.94 -12.98 11.71
CA ASN A 118 6.84 -13.18 12.84
C ASN A 118 6.36 -14.30 13.75
N SER A 119 5.06 -14.35 14.06
CA SER A 119 4.49 -15.44 14.85
C SER A 119 4.68 -16.80 14.16
N ALA A 120 4.37 -16.89 12.87
CA ALA A 120 4.55 -18.12 12.10
C ALA A 120 6.02 -18.54 12.02
N LYS A 121 6.93 -17.58 11.84
CA LYS A 121 8.37 -17.83 11.86
C LYS A 121 8.81 -18.39 13.21
N SER A 122 8.43 -17.75 14.32
CA SER A 122 8.80 -18.22 15.66
C SER A 122 8.24 -19.61 15.97
N GLN A 123 7.02 -19.92 15.52
CA GLN A 123 6.47 -21.27 15.64
C GLN A 123 7.29 -22.29 14.84
N ALA A 124 7.60 -21.99 13.57
CA ALA A 124 8.40 -22.88 12.73
C ALA A 124 9.83 -23.09 13.29
N GLU A 125 10.44 -22.07 13.88
CA GLU A 125 11.73 -22.17 14.56
C GLU A 125 11.66 -23.08 15.81
N GLN A 126 10.57 -23.00 16.58
CA GLN A 126 10.35 -23.91 17.73
C GLN A 126 10.16 -25.35 17.27
N GLU A 127 9.36 -25.57 16.23
CA GLU A 127 9.12 -26.91 15.66
C GLU A 127 10.42 -27.50 15.10
N LEU A 128 11.26 -26.69 14.46
CA LEU A 128 12.58 -27.12 13.99
C LEU A 128 13.48 -27.58 15.15
N ILE A 129 13.60 -26.77 16.20
CA ILE A 129 14.43 -27.10 17.37
C ILE A 129 13.93 -28.38 18.04
N ALA A 130 12.62 -28.52 18.22
CA ALA A 130 12.02 -29.72 18.78
C ALA A 130 12.34 -30.97 17.92
N ALA A 131 12.21 -30.87 16.60
CA ALA A 131 12.55 -31.96 15.69
C ALA A 131 14.05 -32.31 15.72
N GLU A 132 14.94 -31.33 15.84
CA GLU A 132 16.38 -31.55 15.99
C GLU A 132 16.73 -32.24 17.33
N ASP A 133 16.04 -31.89 18.41
CA ASP A 133 16.18 -32.56 19.72
C ASP A 133 15.66 -34.00 19.65
N ASP A 134 14.50 -34.23 19.04
CA ASP A 134 13.91 -35.57 18.85
C ASP A 134 14.84 -36.47 18.03
N ILE A 135 15.43 -35.97 16.94
CA ILE A 135 16.40 -36.72 16.14
C ILE A 135 17.64 -37.09 16.98
N ARG A 136 18.16 -36.15 17.78
CA ARG A 136 19.31 -36.41 18.66
C ARG A 136 18.98 -37.47 19.71
N ALA A 137 17.82 -37.37 20.35
CA ALA A 137 17.36 -38.33 21.34
C ALA A 137 17.16 -39.73 20.73
N ALA A 138 16.44 -39.83 19.61
CA ALA A 138 16.22 -41.09 18.90
C ALA A 138 17.52 -41.73 18.41
N THR A 139 18.48 -40.93 17.95
CA THR A 139 19.80 -41.44 17.52
C THR A 139 20.60 -42.00 18.71
N ALA A 140 20.56 -41.33 19.86
CA ALA A 140 21.20 -41.81 21.07
C ALA A 140 20.56 -43.11 21.58
N GLU A 141 19.22 -43.17 21.60
CA GLU A 141 18.47 -44.37 21.98
C GLU A 141 18.77 -45.54 21.03
N LEU A 142 18.81 -45.29 19.72
CA LEU A 142 19.18 -46.30 18.73
C LEU A 142 20.57 -46.88 19.00
N ALA A 143 21.56 -46.02 19.31
CA ALA A 143 22.91 -46.48 19.65
C ALA A 143 22.91 -47.36 20.92
N THR A 144 22.17 -46.98 21.95
CA THR A 144 22.00 -47.79 23.17
C THR A 144 21.34 -49.13 22.88
N LEU A 145 20.31 -49.16 22.04
CA LEU A 145 19.62 -50.39 21.64
C LEU A 145 20.54 -51.33 20.87
N VAL A 146 21.33 -50.81 19.93
CA VAL A 146 22.33 -51.59 19.18
C VAL A 146 23.36 -52.21 20.13
N ASN A 147 23.92 -51.42 21.05
CA ASN A 147 24.88 -51.95 22.02
C ASN A 147 24.26 -53.04 22.92
N THR A 148 23.00 -52.86 23.33
CA THR A 148 22.28 -53.84 24.15
C THR A 148 22.00 -55.12 23.36
N GLN A 149 21.60 -54.98 22.09
CA GLN A 149 21.40 -56.10 21.19
C GLN A 149 22.68 -56.92 21.04
N ASP A 150 23.82 -56.27 20.81
CA ASP A 150 25.10 -56.96 20.64
C ASP A 150 25.55 -57.66 21.93
N ALA A 151 25.35 -57.03 23.10
CA ALA A 151 25.64 -57.65 24.39
C ALA A 151 24.80 -58.91 24.62
N ILE A 152 23.48 -58.83 24.40
CA ILE A 152 22.57 -59.98 24.53
C ILE A 152 22.94 -61.07 23.52
N ARG A 153 23.27 -60.69 22.29
CA ARG A 153 23.68 -61.65 21.26
C ARG A 153 24.94 -62.41 21.66
N LEU A 154 25.92 -61.74 22.26
CA LEU A 154 27.13 -62.39 22.77
C LEU A 154 26.80 -63.44 23.84
N ASP A 155 25.91 -63.09 24.79
CA ASP A 155 25.49 -64.01 25.84
C ASP A 155 24.71 -65.21 25.28
N CYS A 156 23.77 -64.97 24.37
CA CYS A 156 23.01 -66.03 23.70
C CYS A 156 23.94 -66.95 22.90
N ASP A 157 24.86 -66.39 22.11
CA ASP A 157 25.84 -67.14 21.34
C ASP A 157 26.71 -68.02 22.24
N PHE A 158 27.14 -67.49 23.39
CA PHE A 158 27.92 -68.26 24.36
C PHE A 158 27.11 -69.44 24.92
N ILE A 159 25.86 -69.22 25.31
CA ILE A 159 24.99 -70.28 25.83
C ILE A 159 24.77 -71.35 24.77
N VAL A 160 24.38 -70.96 23.55
CA VAL A 160 24.09 -71.90 22.46
C VAL A 160 25.32 -72.71 22.09
N LYS A 161 26.49 -72.08 21.93
CA LYS A 161 27.74 -72.77 21.58
C LYS A 161 28.20 -73.79 22.62
N ASN A 162 27.88 -73.55 23.89
CA ASN A 162 28.33 -74.41 25.00
C ASN A 162 27.21 -75.31 25.53
N PHE A 163 26.00 -75.26 24.96
CA PHE A 163 24.85 -75.99 25.48
C PHE A 163 25.09 -77.50 25.44
N ASP A 164 25.46 -78.03 24.28
CA ASP A 164 25.66 -79.47 24.07
C ASP A 164 26.81 -80.02 24.93
N LEU A 165 27.94 -79.33 24.99
CA LEU A 165 29.08 -79.71 25.85
C LEU A 165 28.67 -79.77 27.32
N ARG A 166 27.89 -78.79 27.79
CA ARG A 166 27.40 -78.76 29.18
C ARG A 166 26.31 -79.82 29.44
N GLN A 167 25.54 -80.19 28.42
CA GLN A 167 24.59 -81.30 28.48
C GLN A 167 25.35 -82.60 28.68
N GLU A 168 26.33 -82.88 27.82
CA GLU A 168 27.16 -84.09 27.87
C GLU A 168 27.92 -84.21 29.19
N ALA A 169 28.56 -83.14 29.67
CA ALA A 169 29.27 -83.15 30.95
C ALA A 169 28.33 -83.41 32.14
N ARG A 170 27.09 -82.90 32.09
CA ARG A 170 26.08 -83.17 33.12
C ARG A 170 25.57 -84.61 33.05
N ASP A 171 25.35 -85.15 31.86
CA ASP A 171 24.94 -86.55 31.70
C ASP A 171 26.01 -87.50 32.26
N GLN A 172 27.30 -87.21 31.99
CA GLN A 172 28.43 -87.95 32.56
C GLN A 172 28.51 -87.82 34.09
N GLU A 173 28.28 -86.62 34.65
CA GLU A 173 28.24 -86.40 36.10
C GLU A 173 27.09 -87.17 36.76
N ILE A 174 25.91 -87.18 36.14
CA ILE A 174 24.74 -87.94 36.61
C ILE A 174 25.06 -89.44 36.63
N GLU A 175 25.63 -89.98 35.55
CA GLU A 175 26.01 -91.40 35.48
C GLU A 175 27.03 -91.75 36.57
N ALA A 176 28.05 -90.92 36.77
CA ALA A 176 29.05 -91.12 37.81
C ALA A 176 28.44 -91.09 39.23
N LEU A 177 27.48 -90.19 39.48
CA LEU A 177 26.76 -90.11 40.75
C LEU A 177 25.87 -91.33 40.97
N GLU A 178 25.22 -91.84 39.93
CA GLU A 178 24.42 -93.08 39.99
C GLU A 178 25.29 -94.29 40.30
N GLN A 179 26.45 -94.43 39.65
CA GLN A 179 27.42 -95.48 39.93
C GLN A 179 27.92 -95.40 41.39
N ALA A 180 28.30 -94.22 41.87
CA ALA A 180 28.74 -94.03 43.24
C ALA A 180 27.65 -94.39 44.27
N LYS A 181 26.40 -94.00 44.00
CA LYS A 181 25.24 -94.37 44.83
C LYS A 181 25.03 -95.87 44.85
N ALA A 182 25.17 -96.55 43.71
CA ALA A 182 25.01 -97.99 43.60
C ALA A 182 26.05 -98.75 44.44
N VAL A 183 27.32 -98.33 44.37
CA VAL A 183 28.41 -98.86 45.21
C VAL A 183 28.10 -98.67 46.70
N LEU A 184 27.69 -97.48 47.11
CA LEU A 184 27.34 -97.19 48.52
C LEU A 184 26.09 -97.94 49.00
N SER A 185 25.19 -98.31 48.09
CA SER A 185 23.97 -99.08 48.39
C SER A 185 24.20 -100.59 48.43
N GLY A 186 25.46 -101.03 48.34
CA GLY A 186 25.84 -102.43 48.50
C GLY A 186 25.93 -103.25 47.21
N MET A 187 26.04 -102.61 46.03
CA MET A 187 26.45 -103.35 44.84
C MET A 187 27.89 -103.85 45.00
N ASN A 188 28.06 -105.18 44.96
CA ASN A 188 29.35 -105.84 44.91
C ASN A 188 29.88 -105.74 43.47
N LEU A 189 30.94 -104.94 43.25
CA LEU A 189 31.68 -104.93 41.99
C LEU A 189 32.53 -106.20 41.94
N GLU A 190 31.96 -107.29 41.42
CA GLU A 190 32.78 -108.41 40.95
C GLU A 190 33.51 -108.01 39.66
N ALA A 191 34.79 -108.40 39.62
CA ALA A 191 35.83 -107.99 38.69
C ALA A 191 35.53 -108.24 37.20
#